data_AF-A0A965ETE5-F1
#
_entry.id   AF-A0A965ETE5-F1
#
_cell.length_a   1.000
_cell.length_b   1.000
_cell.length_c   1.000
_cell.angle_alpha   90.00
_cell.angle_beta   90.00
_cell.angle_gamma   90.00
#
_symmetry.space_group_name_H-M   'P 1'
#
loop_
_entity.id
_entity.type
_entity.pdbx_description
1 polymer ?
#
loop_
_entity_poly.entity_id
_entity_poly.type
_entity_poly.pdbx_seq_one_letter_code
_entity_poly.pdbx_strand_id
1 'polypeptide(L)'
;MSGHATFDLPEFPWDRLTPLGDKARAHPGGIVDLSIGTPVDPVPEIIQKALASASDSPGYPPTAGIPAVQKAMRDWSIKNLHAPDDVGVLPSIGSKEMVTLLPFLLRAKRVLYPDIAYPSYHVGAVMAGAEAIPVAEDPKSWPAADFAWINSPSNPTGALMSDQAMLDAIAWARANDAHLVSDECYLELGWEETPRSVLSFKEAAEAKVIALHSLSKRSNLAGYRAGFAVGNPSVISELLEIR
;
A
#
# COMPACT_ATOMS: atom_id res chain seq x y z
N MET A 1 18.05 27.10 -19.03
CA MET A 1 18.74 26.23 -18.06
C MET A 1 17.66 25.55 -17.23
N SER A 2 17.22 24.36 -17.64
CA SER A 2 16.23 23.57 -16.91
C SER A 2 16.91 23.02 -15.66
N GLY A 3 16.67 23.65 -14.51
CA GLY A 3 17.04 23.07 -13.22
C GLY A 3 16.29 21.75 -13.07
N HIS A 4 17.01 20.64 -12.98
CA HIS A 4 16.41 19.39 -12.56
C HIS A 4 15.80 19.63 -11.17
N ALA A 5 14.51 19.38 -11.02
CA ALA A 5 13.89 19.38 -9.70
C ALA A 5 14.62 18.33 -8.86
N THR A 6 15.44 18.80 -7.92
CA THR A 6 16.10 17.96 -6.93
C THR A 6 15.14 17.91 -5.75
N PHE A 7 14.53 16.76 -5.53
CA PHE A 7 13.74 16.53 -4.31
C PHE A 7 14.74 16.30 -3.17
N ASP A 8 14.64 17.09 -2.11
CA ASP A 8 15.39 16.83 -0.88
C ASP A 8 14.68 15.69 -0.14
N LEU A 9 15.02 14.47 -0.52
CA LEU A 9 14.43 13.26 0.04
C LEU A 9 15.17 12.87 1.32
N PRO A 10 14.45 12.46 2.38
CA PRO A 10 15.10 11.95 3.57
C PRO A 10 15.92 10.70 3.23
N GLU A 11 17.09 10.58 3.85
CA GLU A 11 17.87 9.35 3.80
C GLU A 11 17.04 8.18 4.34
N PHE A 12 16.98 7.07 3.60
CA PHE A 12 16.20 5.93 4.04
C PHE A 12 16.85 5.33 5.30
N PRO A 13 16.06 4.92 6.32
CA PRO A 13 16.61 4.33 7.54
C PRO A 13 17.54 3.13 7.30
N TRP A 14 17.30 2.36 6.24
CA TRP A 14 18.11 1.20 5.86
C TRP A 14 19.50 1.57 5.36
N ASP A 15 19.64 2.71 4.67
CA ASP A 15 20.92 3.15 4.12
C ASP A 15 21.90 3.44 5.26
N ARG A 16 21.39 4.02 6.36
CA ARG A 16 22.13 4.25 7.61
C ARG A 16 22.64 2.96 8.27
N LEU A 17 21.99 1.82 8.01
CA LEU A 17 22.41 0.53 8.54
C LEU A 17 23.51 -0.12 7.71
N THR A 18 23.78 0.35 6.48
CA THR A 18 24.77 -0.26 5.58
C THR A 18 26.16 -0.40 6.23
N PRO A 19 26.76 0.65 6.83
CA PRO A 19 28.08 0.53 7.45
C PRO A 19 28.10 -0.43 8.65
N LEU A 20 26.99 -0.50 9.39
CA LEU A 20 26.83 -1.42 10.52
C LEU A 20 26.69 -2.87 10.04
N GLY A 21 25.96 -3.09 8.95
CA GLY A 21 25.82 -4.38 8.28
C GLY A 21 27.17 -4.90 7.77
N ASP A 22 27.99 -4.05 7.16
CA ASP A 22 29.32 -4.44 6.68
C ASP A 22 30.24 -4.86 7.82
N LYS A 23 30.23 -4.11 8.92
CA LYS A 23 30.98 -4.48 10.13
C LYS A 23 30.51 -5.81 10.71
N ALA A 24 29.21 -6.07 10.75
CA ALA A 24 28.66 -7.31 11.29
C ALA A 24 28.96 -8.52 10.38
N ARG A 25 28.91 -8.35 9.05
CA ARG A 25 29.26 -9.41 8.08
C ARG A 25 30.72 -9.85 8.18
N ALA A 26 31.62 -8.96 8.61
CA ALA A 26 33.04 -9.27 8.82
C ALA A 26 33.31 -10.12 10.07
N HIS A 27 32.31 -10.37 10.93
CA HIS A 27 32.47 -11.23 12.10
C HIS A 27 32.64 -12.71 11.69
N PRO A 28 33.47 -13.53 12.37
CA PRO A 28 33.73 -14.92 11.99
C PRO A 28 32.51 -15.85 11.90
N GLY A 29 31.38 -15.47 12.49
CA GLY A 29 30.09 -16.19 12.41
C GLY A 29 29.07 -15.60 11.44
N GLY A 30 29.43 -14.53 10.71
CA GLY A 30 28.51 -13.77 9.87
C GLY A 30 27.53 -12.90 10.66
N ILE A 31 26.57 -12.33 9.94
CA ILE A 31 25.51 -11.46 10.46
C ILE A 31 24.21 -12.24 10.66
N VAL A 32 23.46 -11.93 11.72
CA VAL A 32 22.02 -12.21 11.80
C VAL A 32 21.29 -10.94 11.37
N ASP A 33 20.86 -10.89 10.11
CA ASP A 33 20.24 -9.70 9.51
C ASP A 33 18.72 -9.73 9.67
N LEU A 34 18.22 -8.86 10.55
CA LEU A 34 16.78 -8.67 10.81
C LEU A 34 16.30 -7.29 10.33
N SER A 35 17.06 -6.63 9.45
CA SER A 35 16.76 -5.27 9.00
C SER A 35 15.64 -5.23 7.96
N ILE A 36 15.56 -6.20 7.05
CA ILE A 36 14.61 -6.16 5.93
C ILE A 36 13.57 -7.27 6.08
N GLY A 37 12.29 -6.86 6.13
CA GLY A 37 11.14 -7.78 6.12
C GLY A 37 10.89 -8.43 4.76
N THR A 38 11.89 -9.12 4.20
CA THR A 38 11.76 -9.91 2.98
C THR A 38 11.31 -11.34 3.33
N PRO A 39 10.34 -11.92 2.61
CA PRO A 39 10.08 -13.35 2.72
C PRO A 39 11.32 -14.14 2.31
N VAL A 40 11.57 -15.26 2.99
CA VAL A 40 12.71 -16.16 2.74
C VAL A 40 12.28 -17.52 2.20
N ASP A 41 11.00 -17.86 2.36
CA ASP A 41 10.44 -19.10 1.87
C ASP A 41 10.25 -19.06 0.35
N PRO A 42 10.30 -20.23 -0.34
CA PRO A 42 10.04 -20.30 -1.76
C PRO A 42 8.67 -19.75 -2.15
N VAL A 43 8.59 -19.20 -3.37
CA VAL A 43 7.31 -18.89 -4.01
C VAL A 43 6.52 -20.20 -4.20
N PRO A 44 5.22 -20.26 -3.91
CA PRO A 44 4.41 -21.45 -4.15
C PRO A 44 4.48 -21.95 -5.60
N GLU A 45 4.63 -23.27 -5.78
CA GLU A 45 4.88 -23.88 -7.10
C GLU A 45 3.77 -23.56 -8.13
N ILE A 46 2.51 -23.45 -7.68
CA ILE A 46 1.38 -23.07 -8.53
C ILE A 46 1.59 -21.71 -9.21
N ILE A 47 2.21 -20.74 -8.52
CA ILE A 47 2.50 -19.42 -9.07
C ILE A 47 3.68 -19.50 -10.04
N GLN A 48 4.71 -20.26 -9.68
CA GLN A 48 5.87 -20.47 -10.57
C GLN A 48 5.43 -21.08 -11.92
N LYS A 49 4.56 -22.10 -11.87
CA LYS A 49 3.98 -22.73 -13.06
C LYS A 49 3.14 -21.76 -13.88
N ALA A 50 2.26 -20.98 -13.23
CA ALA A 50 1.43 -19.99 -13.91
C ALA A 50 2.27 -18.95 -14.67
N LEU A 51 3.33 -18.43 -14.04
CA LEU A 51 4.25 -17.49 -14.70
C LEU A 51 4.96 -18.15 -15.89
N ALA A 52 5.50 -19.36 -15.71
CA ALA A 52 6.19 -20.07 -16.78
C ALA A 52 5.28 -20.31 -17.99
N SER A 53 4.03 -20.74 -17.75
CA SER A 53 3.02 -20.96 -18.80
C SER A 53 2.58 -19.69 -19.51
N ALA A 54 2.66 -18.52 -18.86
CA ALA A 54 2.27 -17.23 -19.43
C ALA A 54 3.45 -16.41 -19.98
N SER A 55 4.66 -16.98 -20.03
CA SER A 55 5.89 -16.23 -20.34
C SER A 55 5.95 -15.67 -21.76
N ASP A 56 5.28 -16.30 -22.73
CA ASP A 56 5.15 -15.81 -24.10
C ASP A 56 3.95 -14.85 -24.24
N SER A 57 4.11 -13.64 -23.69
CA SER A 57 3.09 -12.57 -23.69
C SER A 57 3.65 -11.27 -24.29
N PRO A 58 3.90 -11.20 -25.62
CA PRO A 58 4.56 -10.05 -26.25
C PRO A 58 3.69 -8.80 -26.39
N GLY A 59 2.37 -8.91 -26.23
CA GLY A 59 1.43 -7.80 -26.39
C GLY A 59 1.38 -6.86 -25.19
N TYR A 60 1.03 -5.60 -25.43
CA TYR A 60 0.76 -4.64 -24.35
C TYR A 60 -0.49 -5.07 -23.57
N PRO A 61 -0.40 -5.29 -22.24
CA PRO A 61 -1.58 -5.52 -21.43
C PRO A 61 -2.36 -4.21 -21.24
N PRO A 62 -3.69 -4.26 -21.11
CA PRO A 62 -4.47 -3.10 -20.71
C PRO A 62 -4.11 -2.67 -19.27
N THR A 63 -4.04 -1.36 -18.99
CA THR A 63 -3.75 -0.82 -17.65
C THR A 63 -4.71 -1.37 -16.59
N ALA A 64 -5.99 -1.51 -16.92
CA ALA A 64 -7.02 -2.09 -16.04
C ALA A 64 -6.82 -3.58 -15.73
N GLY A 65 -5.87 -4.24 -16.39
CA GLY A 65 -5.73 -5.69 -16.39
C GLY A 65 -6.75 -6.37 -17.30
N ILE A 66 -6.44 -7.60 -17.73
CA ILE A 66 -7.37 -8.39 -18.53
C ILE A 66 -8.61 -8.80 -17.69
N PRO A 67 -9.76 -9.11 -18.31
CA PRO A 67 -10.99 -9.44 -17.58
C PRO A 67 -10.83 -10.54 -16.53
N ALA A 68 -10.00 -11.56 -16.81
CA ALA A 68 -9.73 -12.64 -15.86
C ALA A 68 -9.02 -12.14 -14.58
N VAL A 69 -8.08 -11.20 -14.71
CA VAL A 69 -7.36 -10.61 -13.57
C VAL A 69 -8.29 -9.72 -12.76
N GLN A 70 -9.06 -8.86 -13.43
CA GLN A 70 -10.07 -8.01 -12.78
C GLN A 70 -11.07 -8.84 -11.99
N LYS A 71 -11.59 -9.92 -12.59
CA LYS A 71 -12.50 -10.84 -11.91
C LYS A 71 -11.85 -11.49 -10.69
N ALA A 72 -10.62 -12.00 -10.83
CA ALA A 72 -9.92 -12.64 -9.72
C ALA A 72 -9.67 -11.68 -8.54
N MET A 73 -9.28 -10.44 -8.81
CA MET A 73 -9.10 -9.41 -7.77
C MET A 73 -10.42 -9.06 -7.08
N ARG A 74 -11.50 -8.87 -7.85
CA ARG A 74 -12.84 -8.56 -7.31
C ARG A 74 -13.39 -9.70 -6.47
N ASP A 75 -13.40 -10.92 -7.00
CA ASP A 75 -13.89 -12.11 -6.30
C ASP A 75 -13.11 -12.32 -4.98
N TRP A 76 -11.78 -12.17 -5.01
CA TRP A 76 -10.96 -12.29 -3.81
C TRP A 76 -11.27 -11.17 -2.81
N SER A 77 -11.47 -9.94 -3.28
CA SER A 77 -11.75 -8.79 -2.41
C SER A 77 -13.09 -8.91 -1.71
N ILE A 78 -14.16 -9.29 -2.44
CA ILE A 78 -15.48 -9.53 -1.84
C ILE A 78 -15.39 -10.66 -0.81
N LYS A 79 -14.73 -11.77 -1.17
CA LYS A 79 -14.64 -12.94 -0.30
C LYS A 79 -13.80 -12.72 0.97
N ASN A 80 -12.65 -12.07 0.86
CA ASN A 80 -11.66 -12.03 1.94
C ASN A 80 -11.61 -10.67 2.67
N LEU A 81 -11.96 -9.57 1.98
CA LEU A 81 -12.01 -8.24 2.59
C LEU A 81 -13.43 -7.86 3.01
N HIS A 82 -14.44 -8.64 2.59
CA HIS A 82 -15.86 -8.26 2.70
C HIS A 82 -16.15 -6.92 2.02
N ALA A 83 -15.44 -6.63 0.93
CA ALA A 83 -15.64 -5.43 0.14
C ALA A 83 -17.02 -5.43 -0.55
N PRO A 84 -17.58 -4.24 -0.88
CA PRO A 84 -18.80 -4.13 -1.68
C PRO A 84 -18.72 -4.86 -3.04
N ASP A 85 -19.84 -5.35 -3.55
CA ASP A 85 -19.89 -6.11 -4.81
C ASP A 85 -19.44 -5.28 -6.02
N ASP A 86 -19.70 -3.98 -6.00
CA ASP A 86 -19.41 -3.03 -7.07
C ASP A 86 -17.98 -2.45 -7.01
N VAL A 87 -17.15 -2.85 -6.03
CA VAL A 87 -15.80 -2.31 -5.79
C VAL A 87 -14.92 -2.21 -7.05
N GLY A 88 -14.22 -1.10 -7.27
CA GLY A 88 -13.24 -0.99 -8.35
C GLY A 88 -11.97 -1.78 -8.02
N VAL A 89 -11.26 -2.28 -9.04
CA VAL A 89 -9.97 -2.95 -8.88
C VAL A 89 -8.96 -2.50 -9.95
N LEU A 90 -7.68 -2.40 -9.59
CA LEU A 90 -6.61 -1.96 -10.48
C LEU A 90 -5.30 -2.68 -10.16
N PRO A 91 -4.70 -3.45 -11.09
CA PRO A 91 -3.42 -4.10 -10.85
C PRO A 91 -2.26 -3.07 -10.77
N SER A 92 -1.21 -3.44 -10.03
CA SER A 92 -0.01 -2.62 -9.84
C SER A 92 1.27 -3.46 -9.85
N ILE A 93 2.41 -2.81 -10.05
CA ILE A 93 3.75 -3.42 -10.07
C ILE A 93 4.26 -3.54 -8.61
N GLY A 94 3.44 -4.22 -7.80
CA GLY A 94 3.53 -4.27 -6.35
C GLY A 94 2.98 -3.00 -5.70
N SER A 95 2.58 -3.11 -4.42
CA SER A 95 1.97 -1.99 -3.70
C SER A 95 2.89 -0.77 -3.52
N LYS A 96 4.22 -0.96 -3.42
CA LYS A 96 5.18 0.14 -3.20
C LYS A 96 5.14 1.21 -4.29
N GLU A 97 4.94 0.82 -5.56
CA GLU A 97 4.76 1.77 -6.67
C GLU A 97 3.59 2.70 -6.37
N MET A 98 2.43 2.12 -6.05
CA MET A 98 1.21 2.86 -5.72
C MET A 98 1.37 3.70 -4.46
N VAL A 99 2.05 3.20 -3.42
CA VAL A 99 2.33 3.97 -2.20
C VAL A 99 3.04 5.29 -2.51
N THR A 100 4.03 5.27 -3.41
CA THR A 100 4.76 6.50 -3.78
C THR A 100 4.02 7.36 -4.80
N LEU A 101 3.20 6.77 -5.70
CA LEU A 101 2.57 7.48 -6.80
C LEU A 101 1.17 8.00 -6.49
N LEU A 102 0.42 7.38 -5.57
CA LEU A 102 -0.98 7.72 -5.32
C LEU A 102 -1.20 9.21 -4.96
N PRO A 103 -0.39 9.83 -4.08
CA PRO A 103 -0.54 11.25 -3.82
C PRO A 103 -0.43 12.12 -5.08
N PHE A 104 0.44 11.75 -6.02
CA PHE A 104 0.60 12.46 -7.30
C PHE A 104 -0.57 12.18 -8.25
N LEU A 105 -0.94 10.91 -8.43
CA LEU A 105 -2.03 10.49 -9.33
C LEU A 105 -3.36 11.11 -8.90
N LEU A 106 -3.63 11.16 -7.59
CA LEU A 106 -4.84 11.76 -7.02
C LEU A 106 -4.68 13.26 -6.73
N ARG A 107 -3.58 13.87 -7.21
CA ARG A 107 -3.30 15.32 -7.17
C ARG A 107 -3.38 15.94 -5.76
N ALA A 108 -3.07 15.15 -4.73
CA ALA A 108 -3.16 15.53 -3.34
C ALA A 108 -2.31 16.77 -3.04
N LYS A 109 -2.80 17.62 -2.14
CA LYS A 109 -2.12 18.83 -1.67
C LYS A 109 -1.64 18.72 -0.24
N ARG A 110 -2.31 17.95 0.60
CA ARG A 110 -2.01 17.76 2.02
C ARG A 110 -2.20 16.29 2.35
N VAL A 111 -1.10 15.60 2.63
CA VAL A 111 -1.07 14.15 2.86
C VAL A 111 -0.83 13.89 4.33
N LEU A 112 -1.82 13.32 5.01
CA LEU A 112 -1.66 12.79 6.35
C LEU A 112 -1.03 11.39 6.28
N TYR A 113 -0.09 11.12 7.19
CA TYR A 113 0.46 9.78 7.38
C TYR A 113 0.83 9.58 8.86
N PRO A 114 0.85 8.34 9.38
CA PRO A 114 1.18 8.14 10.79
C PRO A 114 2.60 8.61 11.11
N ASP A 115 2.81 9.19 12.30
CA ASP A 115 4.12 9.68 12.74
C ASP A 115 5.16 8.56 12.91
N ILE A 116 4.71 7.35 13.28
CA ILE A 116 5.48 6.12 13.27
C ILE A 116 4.99 5.25 12.10
N ALA A 117 5.65 5.36 10.94
CA ALA A 117 5.17 4.72 9.73
C ALA A 117 6.26 4.27 8.75
N TYR A 118 5.81 3.55 7.72
CA TYR A 118 6.60 3.26 6.54
C TYR A 118 7.07 4.56 5.85
N PRO A 119 8.39 4.80 5.69
CA PRO A 119 8.91 6.08 5.21
C PRO A 119 8.41 6.50 3.82
N SER A 120 7.95 5.55 2.99
CA SER A 120 7.52 5.86 1.64
C SER A 120 6.23 6.67 1.56
N TYR A 121 5.42 6.75 2.62
CA TYR A 121 4.27 7.67 2.65
C TYR A 121 4.73 9.13 2.58
N HIS A 122 5.71 9.50 3.40
CA HIS A 122 6.33 10.84 3.38
C HIS A 122 7.00 11.10 2.02
N VAL A 123 7.78 10.15 1.50
CA VAL A 123 8.44 10.29 0.18
C VAL A 123 7.41 10.52 -0.93
N GLY A 124 6.30 9.76 -0.95
CA GLY A 124 5.23 9.92 -1.93
C GLY A 124 4.57 11.30 -1.87
N ALA A 125 4.34 11.83 -0.66
CA ALA A 125 3.81 13.18 -0.48
C ALA A 125 4.76 14.27 -1.03
N VAL A 126 6.05 14.19 -0.69
CA VAL A 126 7.07 15.15 -1.16
C VAL A 126 7.21 15.09 -2.69
N MET A 127 7.24 13.89 -3.27
CA MET A 127 7.32 13.71 -4.72
C MET A 127 6.09 14.26 -5.46
N ALA A 128 4.92 14.22 -4.82
CA ALA A 128 3.70 14.82 -5.36
C ALA A 128 3.65 16.36 -5.23
N GLY A 129 4.61 16.97 -4.52
CA GLY A 129 4.59 18.39 -4.17
C GLY A 129 3.51 18.74 -3.15
N ALA A 130 3.08 17.76 -2.35
CA ALA A 130 2.09 17.94 -1.28
C ALA A 130 2.77 18.33 0.05
N GLU A 131 2.03 19.00 0.92
CA GLU A 131 2.39 19.15 2.33
C GLU A 131 2.28 17.78 3.02
N ALA A 132 3.40 17.26 3.52
CA ALA A 132 3.45 16.00 4.25
C ALA A 132 3.25 16.27 5.75
N ILE A 133 2.17 15.73 6.33
CA ILE A 133 1.76 16.02 7.71
C ILE A 133 1.74 14.72 8.52
N PRO A 134 2.72 14.48 9.41
CA PRO A 134 2.67 13.35 10.33
C PRO A 134 1.55 13.56 11.34
N VAL A 135 0.77 12.52 11.62
CA VAL A 135 -0.35 12.55 12.57
C VAL A 135 -0.28 11.39 13.55
N ALA A 136 -0.84 11.60 14.74
CA ALA A 136 -1.06 10.51 15.70
C ALA A 136 -2.10 9.50 15.15
N GLU A 137 -2.14 8.32 15.75
CA GLU A 137 -3.01 7.22 15.29
C GLU A 137 -4.51 7.54 15.35
N ASP A 138 -4.96 8.45 16.25
CA ASP A 138 -6.38 8.79 16.45
C ASP A 138 -6.91 9.73 15.34
N PRO A 139 -7.81 9.25 14.45
CA PRO A 139 -8.33 10.05 13.35
C PRO A 139 -9.20 11.23 13.77
N LYS A 140 -9.72 11.25 15.01
CA LYS A 140 -10.49 12.39 15.52
C LYS A 140 -9.63 13.64 15.73
N SER A 141 -8.32 13.44 15.90
CA SER A 141 -7.35 14.52 16.09
C SER A 141 -6.77 15.04 14.77
N TRP A 142 -7.04 14.37 13.65
CA TRP A 142 -6.44 14.72 12.36
C TRP A 142 -6.90 16.09 11.87
N PRO A 143 -5.98 16.94 11.36
CA PRO A 143 -6.36 18.19 10.75
C PRO A 143 -7.13 17.95 9.44
N ALA A 144 -7.80 18.98 8.92
CA ALA A 144 -8.37 18.92 7.58
C ALA A 144 -7.25 18.70 6.55
N ALA A 145 -7.46 17.83 5.57
CA ALA A 145 -6.54 17.53 4.47
C ALA A 145 -7.32 16.81 3.35
N ASP A 146 -6.71 16.56 2.18
CA ASP A 146 -7.35 15.91 1.03
C ASP A 146 -6.87 14.47 0.79
N PHE A 147 -5.93 13.98 1.60
CA PHE A 147 -5.42 12.61 1.55
C PHE A 147 -4.97 12.14 2.93
N ALA A 148 -5.27 10.90 3.31
CA ALA A 148 -4.69 10.24 4.48
C ALA A 148 -4.28 8.78 4.22
N TRP A 149 -3.14 8.38 4.77
CA TRP A 149 -2.70 7.00 4.87
C TRP A 149 -3.11 6.38 6.21
N ILE A 150 -3.62 5.15 6.17
CA ILE A 150 -3.64 4.22 7.31
C ILE A 150 -2.90 2.94 6.93
N ASN A 151 -2.30 2.26 7.90
CA ASN A 151 -1.61 0.99 7.67
C ASN A 151 -1.87 0.04 8.84
N SER A 152 -2.63 -1.02 8.59
CA SER A 152 -3.03 -2.02 9.59
C SER A 152 -3.10 -3.41 8.95
N PRO A 153 -2.32 -4.40 9.42
CA PRO A 153 -1.28 -4.28 10.46
C PRO A 153 -0.15 -3.31 10.08
N SER A 154 0.32 -2.57 11.07
CA SER A 154 1.28 -1.48 10.87
C SER A 154 2.72 -1.98 10.65
N ASN A 155 3.43 -1.34 9.73
CA ASN A 155 4.88 -1.33 9.65
C ASN A 155 5.37 0.06 10.08
N PRO A 156 6.12 0.17 11.19
CA PRO A 156 6.94 -0.87 11.80
C PRO A 156 6.37 -1.57 13.06
N THR A 157 5.24 -1.16 13.60
CA THR A 157 4.86 -1.53 14.98
C THR A 157 4.19 -2.89 15.11
N GLY A 158 3.63 -3.43 14.03
CA GLY A 158 2.76 -4.61 14.05
C GLY A 158 1.36 -4.34 14.63
N ALA A 159 1.07 -3.11 15.06
CA ALA A 159 -0.20 -2.77 15.68
C ALA A 159 -1.38 -2.92 14.71
N LEU A 160 -2.53 -3.29 15.26
CA LEU A 160 -3.81 -3.30 14.55
C LEU A 160 -4.59 -2.03 14.89
N MET A 161 -5.08 -1.36 13.85
CA MET A 161 -6.04 -0.27 14.02
C MET A 161 -7.39 -0.85 14.42
N SER A 162 -7.99 -0.33 15.50
CA SER A 162 -9.30 -0.77 15.96
C SER A 162 -10.41 -0.45 14.95
N ASP A 163 -11.49 -1.23 14.97
CA ASP A 163 -12.68 -0.98 14.14
C ASP A 163 -13.22 0.44 14.30
N GLN A 164 -13.25 0.95 15.53
CA GLN A 164 -13.71 2.31 15.82
C GLN A 164 -12.80 3.35 15.18
N ALA A 165 -11.48 3.17 15.25
CA ALA A 165 -10.54 4.07 14.61
C ALA A 165 -10.67 4.02 13.08
N MET A 166 -10.88 2.84 12.46
CA MET A 166 -11.14 2.76 11.01
C MET A 166 -12.42 3.50 10.62
N LEU A 167 -13.50 3.36 11.40
CA LEU A 167 -14.75 4.10 11.19
C LEU A 167 -14.55 5.62 11.34
N ASP A 168 -13.75 6.05 12.32
CA ASP A 168 -13.41 7.46 12.51
C ASP A 168 -12.58 8.01 11.35
N ALA A 169 -11.66 7.22 10.77
CA ALA A 169 -10.90 7.59 9.58
C ALA A 169 -11.80 7.72 8.34
N ILE A 170 -12.75 6.80 8.15
CA ILE A 170 -13.75 6.87 7.07
C ILE A 170 -14.62 8.13 7.24
N ALA A 171 -15.06 8.42 8.47
CA ALA A 171 -15.85 9.61 8.76
C ALA A 171 -15.06 10.90 8.50
N TRP A 172 -13.78 10.94 8.88
CA TRP A 172 -12.86 12.04 8.56
C TRP A 172 -12.73 12.23 7.05
N ALA A 173 -12.55 11.15 6.29
CA ALA A 173 -12.39 11.20 4.85
C ALA A 173 -13.63 11.80 4.17
N ARG A 174 -14.82 11.36 4.57
CA ARG A 174 -16.09 11.89 4.08
C ARG A 174 -16.27 13.37 4.44
N ALA A 175 -15.94 13.76 5.67
CA ALA A 175 -16.10 15.15 6.13
C ALA A 175 -15.20 16.15 5.38
N ASN A 176 -14.04 15.69 4.89
CA ASN A 176 -13.07 16.51 4.18
C ASN A 176 -13.08 16.34 2.65
N ASP A 177 -13.98 15.50 2.11
CA ASP A 177 -13.95 15.04 0.71
C ASP A 177 -12.57 14.47 0.28
N ALA A 178 -11.90 13.83 1.23
CA ALA A 178 -10.52 13.37 1.14
C ALA A 178 -10.41 11.92 0.71
N HIS A 179 -9.29 11.56 0.09
CA HIS A 179 -8.92 10.17 -0.17
C HIS A 179 -8.41 9.52 1.11
N LEU A 180 -8.98 8.38 1.50
CA LEU A 180 -8.43 7.53 2.55
C LEU A 180 -7.83 6.28 1.90
N VAL A 181 -6.52 6.11 2.07
CA VAL A 181 -5.81 4.98 1.49
C VAL A 181 -5.29 4.07 2.59
N SER A 182 -5.79 2.83 2.61
CA SER A 182 -5.41 1.78 3.56
C SER A 182 -4.34 0.89 2.94
N ASP A 183 -3.12 0.94 3.47
CA ASP A 183 -2.08 -0.03 3.12
C ASP A 183 -2.29 -1.31 3.93
N GLU A 184 -2.74 -2.35 3.24
CA GLU A 184 -3.14 -3.64 3.81
C GLU A 184 -2.16 -4.75 3.40
N CYS A 185 -0.89 -4.39 3.17
CA CYS A 185 0.20 -5.30 2.78
C CYS A 185 0.38 -6.49 3.73
N TYR A 186 0.04 -6.31 5.02
CA TYR A 186 0.18 -7.31 6.08
C TYR A 186 -1.16 -7.92 6.54
N LEU A 187 -2.28 -7.66 5.85
CA LEU A 187 -3.62 -8.02 6.34
C LEU A 187 -3.79 -9.49 6.72
N GLU A 188 -3.20 -10.41 5.94
CA GLU A 188 -3.28 -11.86 6.23
C GLU A 188 -2.32 -12.32 7.34
N LEU A 189 -1.51 -11.42 7.91
CA LEU A 189 -0.52 -11.72 8.94
C LEU A 189 -1.01 -11.28 10.33
N GLY A 190 -2.19 -11.76 10.71
CA GLY A 190 -2.69 -11.71 12.08
C GLY A 190 -2.28 -12.95 12.85
N TRP A 191 -1.61 -12.79 13.99
CA TRP A 191 -1.25 -13.91 14.87
C TRP A 191 -2.24 -14.09 16.02
N GLU A 192 -2.46 -13.03 16.80
CA GLU A 192 -3.32 -13.07 17.99
C GLU A 192 -4.76 -12.61 17.68
N GLU A 193 -4.90 -11.73 16.69
CA GLU A 193 -6.16 -11.14 16.26
C GLU A 193 -6.26 -11.21 14.74
N THR A 194 -7.48 -11.31 14.21
CA THR A 194 -7.75 -11.30 12.77
C THR A 194 -7.88 -9.85 12.28
N PRO A 195 -6.95 -9.34 11.46
CA PRO A 195 -7.02 -7.99 10.93
C PRO A 195 -8.21 -7.83 10.01
N ARG A 196 -8.81 -6.64 10.03
CA ARG A 196 -9.97 -6.31 9.19
C ARG A 196 -9.56 -5.31 8.13
N SER A 197 -10.08 -5.50 6.92
CA SER A 197 -9.94 -4.50 5.86
C SER A 197 -10.82 -3.30 6.15
N VAL A 198 -10.35 -2.10 5.79
CA VAL A 198 -11.17 -0.88 5.82
C VAL A 198 -12.43 -1.02 4.96
N LEU A 199 -12.38 -1.87 3.93
CA LEU A 199 -13.50 -2.12 3.01
C LEU A 199 -14.60 -3.00 3.63
N SER A 200 -14.35 -3.61 4.80
CA SER A 200 -15.36 -4.41 5.51
C SER A 200 -16.43 -3.57 6.21
N PHE A 201 -16.25 -2.25 6.28
CA PHE A 201 -17.20 -1.30 6.83
C PHE A 201 -18.08 -0.74 5.70
N LYS A 202 -19.40 -0.82 5.84
CA LYS A 202 -20.36 -0.31 4.85
C LYS A 202 -20.17 1.18 4.56
N GLU A 203 -19.71 1.93 5.56
CA GLU A 203 -19.43 3.36 5.49
C GLU A 203 -18.34 3.68 4.45
N ALA A 204 -17.43 2.74 4.17
CA ALA A 204 -16.39 2.91 3.16
C ALA A 204 -16.96 3.08 1.74
N ALA A 205 -18.15 2.54 1.46
CA ALA A 205 -18.79 2.68 0.15
C ALA A 205 -19.23 4.12 -0.17
N GLU A 206 -19.43 4.95 0.86
CA GLU A 206 -19.87 6.35 0.72
C GLU A 206 -18.70 7.36 0.70
N ALA A 207 -17.46 6.88 0.78
CA ALA A 207 -16.27 7.70 0.86
C ALA A 207 -15.24 7.31 -0.21
N LYS A 208 -14.25 8.18 -0.44
CA LYS A 208 -13.13 7.95 -1.37
C LYS A 208 -12.08 7.02 -0.74
N VAL A 209 -12.49 5.80 -0.42
CA VAL A 209 -11.66 4.80 0.25
C VAL A 209 -11.05 3.84 -0.77
N ILE A 210 -9.74 3.62 -0.70
CA ILE A 210 -9.02 2.58 -1.42
C ILE A 210 -8.15 1.78 -0.44
N ALA A 211 -8.11 0.46 -0.58
CA ALA A 211 -7.12 -0.40 0.02
C ALA A 211 -6.05 -0.82 -1.01
N LEU A 212 -4.79 -0.84 -0.60
CA LEU A 212 -3.67 -1.40 -1.34
C LEU A 212 -3.31 -2.78 -0.79
N HIS A 213 -3.28 -3.78 -1.68
CA HIS A 213 -2.83 -5.11 -1.34
C HIS A 213 -1.56 -5.49 -2.09
N SER A 214 -0.68 -6.15 -1.36
CA SER A 214 0.57 -6.71 -1.88
C SER A 214 0.52 -8.21 -1.81
N LEU A 215 0.93 -8.90 -2.88
CA LEU A 215 1.16 -10.33 -2.80
C LEU A 215 2.54 -10.66 -2.22
N SER A 216 3.36 -9.63 -1.98
CA SER A 216 4.75 -9.78 -1.54
C SER A 216 4.88 -10.60 -0.26
N LYS A 217 4.04 -10.31 0.75
CA LYS A 217 4.17 -10.87 2.10
C LYS A 217 3.38 -12.18 2.23
N ARG A 218 2.10 -12.14 1.88
CA ARG A 218 1.19 -13.29 1.97
C ARG A 218 1.55 -14.48 1.06
N SER A 219 2.29 -14.26 -0.03
CA SER A 219 2.56 -15.29 -1.04
C SER A 219 4.04 -15.47 -1.37
N ASN A 220 4.94 -14.88 -0.57
CA ASN A 220 6.39 -14.87 -0.83
C ASN A 220 6.77 -14.26 -2.20
N LEU A 221 5.93 -13.37 -2.76
CA LEU A 221 6.06 -12.83 -4.12
C LEU A 221 6.78 -11.48 -4.20
N ALA A 222 7.64 -11.15 -3.23
CA ALA A 222 8.27 -9.82 -3.18
C ALA A 222 9.04 -9.46 -4.46
N GLY A 223 9.76 -10.43 -5.06
CA GLY A 223 10.49 -10.26 -6.30
C GLY A 223 9.63 -10.19 -7.56
N TYR A 224 8.38 -10.67 -7.51
CA TYR A 224 7.48 -10.76 -8.68
C TYR A 224 6.72 -9.46 -8.93
N ARG A 225 6.76 -8.53 -7.97
CA ARG A 225 6.17 -7.18 -8.10
C ARG A 225 4.68 -7.24 -8.44
N ALA A 226 3.92 -8.03 -7.66
CA ALA A 226 2.48 -8.18 -7.82
C ALA A 226 1.71 -7.55 -6.65
N GLY A 227 0.76 -6.68 -6.97
CA GLY A 227 -0.15 -6.05 -6.03
C GLY A 227 -1.33 -5.43 -6.76
N PHE A 228 -2.28 -4.85 -6.04
CA PHE A 228 -3.42 -4.16 -6.63
C PHE A 228 -4.04 -3.15 -5.67
N ALA A 229 -4.75 -2.18 -6.23
CA ALA A 229 -5.66 -1.30 -5.52
C ALA A 229 -7.09 -1.82 -5.65
N VAL A 230 -7.88 -1.65 -4.60
CA VAL A 230 -9.29 -2.01 -4.56
C VAL A 230 -10.06 -1.00 -3.72
N GLY A 231 -11.24 -0.56 -4.14
CA GLY A 231 -12.03 0.38 -3.34
C GLY A 231 -13.09 1.10 -4.15
N ASN A 232 -13.34 2.36 -3.81
CA ASN A 232 -14.35 3.19 -4.46
C ASN A 232 -14.20 3.17 -6.00
N PRO A 233 -15.23 2.75 -6.77
CA PRO A 233 -15.13 2.60 -8.22
C PRO A 233 -14.78 3.90 -8.96
N SER A 234 -15.26 5.05 -8.48
CA SER A 234 -14.97 6.35 -9.08
C SER A 234 -13.51 6.74 -8.92
N VAL A 235 -12.91 6.47 -7.75
CA VAL A 235 -11.48 6.73 -7.52
C VAL A 235 -10.62 5.78 -8.37
N ILE A 236 -11.02 4.51 -8.49
CA ILE A 236 -10.32 3.56 -9.38
C ILE A 236 -10.41 4.01 -10.85
N SER A 237 -11.56 4.55 -11.28
CA SER A 237 -11.72 5.12 -12.62
C SER A 237 -10.81 6.34 -12.84
N GLU A 238 -10.70 7.24 -11.86
CA GLU A 238 -9.79 8.38 -11.93
C GLU A 238 -8.33 7.94 -12.09
N LEU A 239 -7.91 6.91 -11.34
CA LEU A 239 -6.56 6.34 -11.47
C LEU A 239 -6.30 5.74 -12.86
N LEU A 240 -7.32 5.16 -13.49
CA LEU A 240 -7.23 4.58 -14.84
C LEU A 240 -7.13 5.64 -15.94
N GLU A 241 -7.66 6.84 -15.73
CA GLU A 241 -7.54 7.93 -16.72
C GLU A 241 -6.11 8.47 -16.81
N ILE A 242 -5.31 8.28 -15.76
CA ILE A 242 -3.97 8.85 -15.63
C ILE A 242 -2.87 7.82 -15.95
N ARG A 243 -3.10 6.53 -15.66
CA ARG A 243 -2.13 5.43 -15.86
C ARG A 243 -2.24 4.75 -17.21
#